data_AF-A0A1G1K5Z2-F1
#
_entry.id   AF-A0A1G1K5Z2-F1
#
_cell.length_a   1.000
_cell.length_b   1.000
_cell.length_c   1.000
_cell.angle_alpha   90.00
_cell.angle_beta   90.00
_cell.angle_gamma   90.00
#
_symmetry.space_group_name_H-M   'P 1'
#
loop_
_entity.id
_entity.type
_entity.pdbx_description
1 polymer ?
#
loop_
_entity_poly.entity_id
_entity_poly.type
_entity_poly.pdbx_seq_one_letter_code
_entity_poly.pdbx_strand_id
1 'polypeptide(L)'
;MAPLSPAAGSGLIVQSERATTVATILTEPSKAGVLGIAGRFRFVLLQTLVTIVLAYQLLFSRETALPDDVRQLIVVVLLLVITILMFLPARVLERNWFAGTLVVGDTALTTIIIYLSGNASSDLYVTYFLIVLIAAFTTSLKQLIGLSSILCLAYGGILYFEINQSGSVDESHLLRIPVLLTMAAFYGVFAEMVRKERRQKAGLIDHIAALKQAEEEREKLIRQLREALASIKTLSGLLPICYSCKQIRDDKGYWNQIDTYVRDHTEAEFTHGICPACVTKLYPDYDPGESS
;
A
#
# COMPACT_ATOMS: atom_id res chain seq x y z
N MET A 1 -5.14 -57.28 15.80
CA MET A 1 -4.90 -56.68 14.47
C MET A 1 -5.95 -55.60 14.24
N ALA A 2 -5.55 -54.33 14.30
CA ALA A 2 -6.32 -53.17 13.86
C ALA A 2 -5.32 -52.18 13.23
N PRO A 3 -5.60 -51.59 12.06
CA PRO A 3 -4.60 -50.86 11.29
C PRO A 3 -4.44 -49.41 11.79
N LEU A 4 -3.20 -48.94 11.76
CA LEU A 4 -2.78 -47.56 12.02
C LEU A 4 -3.20 -46.64 10.85
N SER A 5 -3.73 -45.47 11.19
CA SER A 5 -4.09 -44.39 10.26
C SER A 5 -2.86 -43.50 9.96
N PRO A 6 -2.61 -43.09 8.68
CA PRO A 6 -1.53 -42.18 8.35
C PRO A 6 -2.06 -40.74 8.20
N ALA A 7 -1.95 -39.94 9.27
CA ALA A 7 -2.27 -38.50 9.24
C ALA A 7 -1.04 -37.66 9.58
N ALA A 8 0.00 -37.72 8.74
CA ALA A 8 1.23 -36.93 8.92
C ALA A 8 1.77 -36.29 7.62
N GLY A 9 1.00 -36.30 6.52
CA GLY A 9 1.47 -35.85 5.19
C GLY A 9 1.07 -34.45 4.75
N SER A 10 0.06 -33.81 5.36
CA SER A 10 -0.49 -32.53 4.84
C SER A 10 0.28 -31.28 5.27
N GLY A 11 1.01 -31.31 6.39
CA GLY A 11 1.71 -30.11 6.91
C GLY A 11 2.98 -29.72 6.13
N LEU A 12 3.69 -30.71 5.57
CA LEU A 12 4.95 -30.49 4.85
C LEU A 12 4.73 -29.90 3.44
N ILE A 13 3.61 -30.23 2.79
CA ILE A 13 3.33 -29.79 1.41
C ILE A 13 2.98 -28.29 1.38
N VAL A 14 2.25 -27.80 2.39
CA VAL A 14 1.86 -26.37 2.50
C VAL A 14 3.06 -25.47 2.84
N GLN A 15 4.04 -25.96 3.59
CA GLN A 15 5.28 -25.21 3.88
C GLN A 15 6.19 -25.12 2.67
N SER A 16 6.24 -26.17 1.84
CA SER A 16 6.98 -26.20 0.57
C SER A 16 6.48 -25.12 -0.38
N GLU A 17 5.18 -25.03 -0.66
CA GLU A 17 4.62 -24.01 -1.57
C GLU A 17 4.87 -22.57 -1.11
N ARG A 18 4.78 -22.29 0.20
CA ARG A 18 5.09 -20.96 0.75
C ARG A 18 6.57 -20.62 0.61
N ALA A 19 7.48 -21.58 0.82
CA ALA A 19 8.91 -21.36 0.67
C ALA A 19 9.29 -21.10 -0.79
N THR A 20 8.69 -21.83 -1.75
CA THR A 20 8.94 -21.62 -3.18
C THR A 20 8.42 -20.25 -3.63
N THR A 21 7.24 -19.82 -3.17
CA THR A 21 6.66 -18.52 -3.55
C THR A 21 7.49 -17.33 -3.03
N VAL A 22 8.05 -17.44 -1.82
CA VAL A 22 8.91 -16.40 -1.23
C VAL A 22 10.27 -16.33 -1.94
N ALA A 23 10.84 -17.47 -2.35
CA ALA A 23 12.10 -17.51 -3.10
C ALA A 23 11.99 -16.89 -4.51
N THR A 24 10.85 -17.03 -5.18
CA THR A 24 10.61 -16.40 -6.50
C THR A 24 10.50 -14.88 -6.41
N ILE A 25 10.03 -14.33 -5.29
CA ILE A 25 9.94 -12.87 -5.07
C ILE A 25 11.34 -12.26 -4.85
N LEU A 26 12.27 -13.02 -4.25
CA LEU A 26 13.62 -12.55 -3.92
C LEU A 26 14.62 -12.69 -5.08
N THR A 27 14.29 -13.42 -6.15
CA THR A 27 15.21 -13.74 -7.25
C THR A 27 14.96 -12.98 -8.55
N GLU A 28 13.99 -12.06 -8.62
CA GLU A 28 13.91 -11.12 -9.74
C GLU A 28 14.88 -9.94 -9.54
N PRO A 29 16.01 -9.85 -10.27
CA PRO A 29 16.84 -8.65 -10.25
C PRO A 29 16.02 -7.47 -10.81
N SER A 30 15.64 -6.54 -9.92
CA SER A 30 15.30 -5.13 -10.18
C SER A 30 14.84 -4.78 -11.62
N LYS A 31 13.68 -5.30 -12.05
CA LYS A 31 12.90 -4.67 -13.13
C LYS A 31 12.48 -3.23 -12.74
N ALA A 32 12.46 -2.93 -11.44
CA ALA A 32 12.17 -1.62 -10.86
C ALA A 32 13.16 -0.53 -11.33
N GLY A 33 14.46 -0.82 -11.42
CA GLY A 33 15.48 0.14 -11.84
C GLY A 33 15.42 0.53 -13.33
N VAL A 34 15.19 -0.44 -14.22
CA VAL A 34 15.06 -0.20 -15.68
C VAL A 34 13.77 0.56 -16.00
N LEU A 35 12.68 0.27 -15.28
CA LEU A 35 11.40 0.98 -15.40
C LEU A 35 11.50 2.44 -14.88
N GLY A 36 12.32 2.67 -13.85
CA GLY A 36 12.61 4.00 -13.31
C GLY A 36 13.45 4.87 -14.27
N ILE A 37 14.48 4.31 -14.91
CA ILE A 37 15.34 5.02 -15.88
C ILE A 37 14.51 5.47 -17.10
N ALA A 38 13.64 4.60 -17.63
CA ALA A 38 12.74 4.95 -18.73
C ALA A 38 11.74 6.05 -18.34
N GLY A 39 11.24 6.05 -17.10
CA GLY A 39 10.36 7.10 -16.58
C GLY A 39 11.06 8.46 -16.47
N ARG A 40 12.30 8.49 -15.98
CA ARG A 40 13.12 9.71 -15.89
C ARG A 40 13.41 10.31 -17.26
N PHE A 41 13.84 9.47 -18.21
CA PHE A 41 14.14 9.94 -19.57
C PHE A 41 12.91 10.55 -20.24
N ARG A 42 11.75 9.89 -20.11
CA ARG A 42 10.46 10.41 -20.63
C ARG A 42 10.08 11.73 -19.99
N PHE A 43 10.26 11.87 -18.68
CA PHE A 43 9.95 13.09 -17.94
C PHE A 43 10.84 14.26 -18.35
N VAL A 44 12.16 14.06 -18.39
CA VAL A 44 13.11 15.09 -18.81
C VAL A 44 12.87 15.49 -20.26
N LEU A 45 12.65 14.51 -21.16
CA LEU A 45 12.32 14.78 -22.57
C LEU A 45 11.07 15.64 -22.71
N LEU A 46 10.02 15.36 -21.94
CA LEU A 46 8.79 16.12 -21.95
C LEU A 46 8.99 17.55 -21.41
N GLN A 47 9.74 17.71 -20.32
CA GLN A 47 10.10 19.02 -19.79
C GLN A 47 10.93 19.83 -20.79
N THR A 48 11.86 19.18 -21.50
CA THR A 48 12.65 19.85 -22.55
C THR A 48 11.77 20.35 -23.70
N LEU A 49 10.80 19.54 -24.12
CA LEU A 49 9.83 19.90 -25.16
C LEU A 49 9.01 21.15 -24.75
N VAL A 50 8.44 21.14 -23.54
CA VAL A 50 7.70 22.27 -22.98
C VAL A 50 8.57 23.54 -22.95
N THR A 51 9.80 23.42 -22.46
CA THR A 51 10.69 24.57 -22.33
C THR A 51 11.11 25.15 -23.68
N ILE A 52 11.37 24.30 -24.68
CA ILE A 52 11.67 24.73 -26.05
C ILE A 52 10.49 25.52 -26.63
N VAL A 53 9.28 25.01 -26.43
CA VAL A 53 8.06 25.65 -26.94
C VAL A 53 7.81 27.00 -26.27
N LEU A 54 8.00 27.10 -24.95
CA LEU A 54 7.90 28.38 -24.22
C LEU A 54 8.99 29.39 -24.64
N ALA A 55 10.23 28.93 -24.80
CA ALA A 55 11.33 29.77 -25.26
C ALA A 55 11.06 30.31 -26.67
N TYR A 56 10.56 29.46 -27.57
CA TYR A 56 10.18 29.86 -28.92
C TYR A 56 9.02 30.87 -28.90
N GLN A 57 7.98 30.62 -28.08
CA GLN A 57 6.84 31.53 -27.92
C GLN A 57 7.29 32.92 -27.46
N LEU A 58 8.22 33.00 -26.51
CA LEU A 58 8.75 34.27 -26.01
C LEU A 58 9.65 34.97 -27.03
N LEU A 59 10.47 34.23 -27.78
CA LEU A 59 11.37 34.80 -28.79
C LEU A 59 10.61 35.41 -29.96
N PHE A 60 9.57 34.72 -30.44
CA PHE A 60 8.85 35.08 -31.67
C PHE A 60 7.60 35.95 -31.44
N SER A 61 7.25 36.27 -30.19
CA SER A 61 6.14 37.18 -29.90
C SER A 61 6.50 38.63 -30.24
N ARG A 62 5.81 39.21 -31.25
CA ARG A 62 6.01 40.59 -31.73
C ARG A 62 5.51 41.68 -30.77
N GLU A 63 4.55 41.39 -29.89
CA GLU A 63 3.86 42.39 -29.05
C GLU A 63 4.35 42.44 -27.59
N THR A 64 5.60 42.05 -27.33
CA THR A 64 6.11 42.08 -25.96
C THR A 64 6.44 43.50 -25.52
N ALA A 65 5.97 43.88 -24.33
CA ALA A 65 6.37 45.13 -23.66
C ALA A 65 7.80 45.06 -23.06
N LEU A 66 8.55 43.99 -23.32
CA LEU A 66 9.85 43.71 -22.71
C LEU A 66 11.01 44.11 -23.62
N PRO A 67 12.07 44.72 -23.06
CA PRO A 67 13.35 44.91 -23.77
C PRO A 67 13.92 43.57 -24.26
N ASP A 68 14.58 43.58 -25.41
CA ASP A 68 15.21 42.39 -26.00
C ASP A 68 16.17 41.67 -25.03
N ASP A 69 16.91 42.44 -24.22
CA ASP A 69 17.84 41.92 -23.22
C ASP A 69 17.14 41.05 -22.15
N VAL A 70 15.97 41.49 -21.67
CA VAL A 70 15.20 40.79 -20.64
C VAL A 70 14.63 39.48 -21.21
N ARG A 71 14.17 39.51 -22.46
CA ARG A 71 13.65 38.34 -23.16
C ARG A 71 14.73 37.27 -23.36
N GLN A 72 15.92 37.66 -23.82
CA GLN A 72 17.04 36.73 -23.96
C GLN A 72 17.46 36.15 -22.60
N LEU A 73 17.46 36.96 -21.54
CA LEU A 73 17.76 36.50 -20.19
C LEU A 73 16.77 35.42 -19.72
N ILE A 74 15.47 35.60 -19.94
CA ILE A 74 14.43 34.61 -19.57
C ILE A 74 14.66 33.29 -20.32
N VAL A 75 14.98 33.33 -21.61
CA VAL A 75 15.31 32.13 -22.41
C VAL A 75 16.54 31.42 -21.87
N VAL A 76 17.59 32.16 -21.52
CA VAL A 76 18.81 31.58 -20.92
C VAL A 76 18.49 30.92 -19.59
N VAL A 77 17.65 31.55 -18.74
CA VAL A 77 17.21 30.97 -17.47
C VAL A 77 16.43 29.67 -17.69
N LEU A 78 15.49 29.64 -18.64
CA LEU A 78 14.73 28.45 -19.03
C LEU A 78 15.65 27.29 -19.44
N LEU A 79 16.62 27.56 -20.30
CA LEU A 79 17.60 26.55 -20.74
C LEU A 79 18.48 26.06 -19.58
N LEU A 80 18.91 26.97 -18.70
CA LEU A 80 19.72 26.64 -17.53
C LEU A 80 18.94 25.74 -16.56
N VAL A 81 17.63 25.99 -16.35
CA VAL A 81 16.76 25.12 -15.54
C VAL A 81 16.72 23.69 -16.10
N ILE A 82 16.63 23.51 -17.43
CA ILE A 82 16.71 22.18 -18.05
C ILE A 82 18.06 21.54 -17.80
N THR A 83 19.16 22.29 -17.99
CA THR A 83 20.51 21.76 -17.80
C THR A 83 20.72 21.30 -16.37
N ILE A 84 20.23 22.07 -15.38
CA ILE A 84 20.23 21.67 -13.97
C ILE A 84 19.41 20.39 -13.77
N LEU A 85 18.20 20.31 -14.35
CA LEU A 85 17.34 19.14 -14.21
C LEU A 85 17.99 17.87 -14.80
N MET A 86 18.76 18.01 -15.88
CA MET A 86 19.50 16.92 -16.53
C MET A 86 20.70 16.45 -15.70
N PHE A 87 21.35 17.38 -14.99
CA PHE A 87 22.50 17.08 -14.13
C PHE A 87 22.10 16.58 -12.72
N LEU A 88 20.81 16.64 -12.38
CA LEU A 88 20.33 16.34 -11.04
C LEU A 88 20.37 14.83 -10.76
N PRO A 89 20.96 14.39 -9.64
CA PRO A 89 21.08 12.97 -9.34
C PRO A 89 19.70 12.32 -9.15
N ALA A 90 19.56 11.13 -9.73
CA ALA A 90 18.46 10.17 -9.61
C ALA A 90 17.64 10.23 -8.30
N ARG A 91 18.34 10.28 -7.16
CA ARG A 91 17.77 10.23 -5.81
C ARG A 91 16.87 11.43 -5.49
N VAL A 92 17.13 12.58 -6.11
CA VAL A 92 16.35 13.81 -5.92
C VAL A 92 15.11 13.79 -6.80
N LEU A 93 15.25 13.35 -8.06
CA LEU A 93 14.13 13.24 -9.02
C LEU A 93 13.06 12.25 -8.56
N GLU A 94 13.46 11.17 -7.89
CA GLU A 94 12.53 10.13 -7.41
C GLU A 94 11.78 10.51 -6.13
N ARG A 95 12.08 11.67 -5.52
CA ARG A 95 11.39 12.06 -4.30
C ARG A 95 10.03 12.67 -4.63
N ASN A 96 8.96 12.18 -4.00
CA ASN A 96 7.58 12.46 -4.38
C ASN A 96 7.21 13.97 -4.32
N TRP A 97 7.88 14.74 -3.45
CA TRP A 97 7.70 16.20 -3.40
C TRP A 97 8.26 16.94 -4.62
N PHE A 98 9.35 16.43 -5.21
CA PHE A 98 10.10 17.12 -6.27
C PHE A 98 9.26 17.24 -7.54
N ALA A 99 8.57 16.16 -7.91
CA ALA A 99 7.68 16.16 -9.07
C ALA A 99 6.52 17.17 -8.91
N GLY A 100 5.92 17.23 -7.72
CA GLY A 100 4.84 18.20 -7.43
C GLY A 100 5.32 19.65 -7.47
N THR A 101 6.46 19.94 -6.82
CA THR A 101 7.06 21.29 -6.84
C THR A 101 7.46 21.71 -8.26
N LEU A 102 7.98 20.79 -9.07
CA LEU A 102 8.35 21.11 -10.46
C LEU A 102 7.12 21.46 -11.30
N VAL A 103 6.01 20.72 -11.17
CA VAL A 103 4.78 21.03 -11.92
C VAL A 103 4.20 22.37 -11.50
N VAL A 104 4.19 22.69 -10.21
CA VAL A 104 3.74 24.00 -9.73
C VAL A 104 4.65 25.11 -10.28
N GLY A 105 5.96 24.89 -10.26
CA GLY A 105 6.94 25.82 -10.82
C GLY A 105 6.76 26.02 -12.33
N ASP A 106 6.58 24.95 -13.08
CA ASP A 106 6.34 24.98 -14.53
C ASP A 106 5.01 25.69 -14.85
N THR A 107 3.93 25.39 -14.12
CA THR A 107 2.63 26.06 -14.24
C THR A 107 2.73 27.56 -13.96
N ALA A 108 3.51 27.97 -12.95
CA ALA A 108 3.74 29.38 -12.67
C ALA A 108 4.57 30.04 -13.77
N LEU A 109 5.63 29.37 -14.24
CA LEU A 109 6.53 29.86 -15.27
C LEU A 109 5.83 30.00 -16.62
N THR A 110 5.02 29.02 -17.03
CA THR A 110 4.19 29.07 -18.25
C THR A 110 3.21 30.24 -18.16
N THR A 111 2.53 30.40 -17.02
CA THR A 111 1.58 31.50 -16.79
C THR A 111 2.26 32.86 -16.91
N ILE A 112 3.46 33.01 -16.33
CA ILE A 112 4.27 34.24 -16.40
C ILE A 112 4.74 34.50 -17.83
N ILE A 113 5.26 33.51 -18.54
CA ILE A 113 5.76 33.66 -19.92
C ILE A 113 4.62 34.06 -20.87
N ILE A 114 3.46 33.43 -20.75
CA ILE A 114 2.29 33.78 -21.57
C ILE A 114 1.85 35.22 -21.28
N TYR A 115 1.88 35.65 -20.01
CA TYR A 115 1.48 37.01 -19.62
C TYR A 115 2.44 38.05 -20.19
N LEU A 116 3.75 37.79 -20.04
CA LEU A 116 4.81 38.65 -20.55
C LEU A 116 4.90 38.67 -22.07
N SER A 117 4.40 37.64 -22.75
CA SER A 117 4.36 37.54 -24.21
C SER A 117 3.46 38.61 -24.85
N GLY A 118 2.61 39.31 -24.08
CA GLY A 118 1.66 40.32 -24.59
C GLY A 118 0.49 39.72 -25.39
N ASN A 119 0.69 38.52 -25.94
CA ASN A 119 -0.27 37.69 -26.64
C ASN A 119 -1.26 36.96 -25.70
N ALA A 120 -1.60 37.60 -24.58
CA ALA A 120 -2.51 37.09 -23.55
C ALA A 120 -3.97 37.11 -24.02
N SER A 121 -4.26 36.50 -25.18
CA SER A 121 -5.64 36.25 -25.60
C SER A 121 -6.31 35.37 -24.53
N SER A 122 -7.46 35.80 -24.02
CA SER A 122 -8.27 35.09 -23.02
C SER A 122 -8.42 33.60 -23.34
N ASP A 123 -8.55 33.27 -24.62
CA ASP A 123 -8.93 31.94 -25.09
C ASP A 123 -7.82 30.91 -24.89
N LEU A 124 -6.55 31.32 -24.98
CA LEU A 124 -5.41 30.44 -24.71
C LEU A 124 -5.32 30.09 -23.22
N TYR A 125 -5.53 31.08 -22.34
CA TYR A 125 -5.54 30.85 -20.89
C TYR A 125 -6.69 29.94 -20.46
N VAL A 126 -7.89 30.18 -21.00
CA VAL A 126 -9.06 29.35 -20.71
C VAL A 126 -8.83 27.91 -21.15
N THR A 127 -8.28 27.71 -22.34
CA THR A 127 -7.99 26.36 -22.86
C THR A 127 -6.93 25.65 -22.02
N TYR A 128 -5.85 26.35 -21.65
CA TYR A 128 -4.80 25.80 -20.79
C TYR A 128 -5.34 25.42 -19.39
N PHE A 129 -6.09 26.33 -18.76
CA PHE A 129 -6.73 26.06 -17.48
C PHE A 129 -7.65 24.84 -17.56
N LEU A 130 -8.41 24.71 -18.65
CA LEU A 130 -9.29 23.57 -18.86
C LEU A 130 -8.51 22.26 -19.04
N ILE A 131 -7.35 22.25 -19.72
CA ILE A 131 -6.46 21.08 -19.79
C ILE A 131 -6.00 20.66 -18.39
N VAL A 132 -5.56 21.62 -17.56
CA VAL A 132 -5.13 21.35 -16.18
C VAL A 132 -6.29 20.81 -15.34
N LEU A 133 -7.48 21.38 -15.49
CA LEU A 133 -8.71 20.94 -14.82
C LEU A 133 -9.07 19.50 -15.20
N ILE A 134 -9.08 19.19 -16.50
CA ILE A 134 -9.33 17.84 -17.03
C ILE A 134 -8.28 16.86 -16.45
N ALA A 135 -7.00 17.24 -16.42
CA ALA A 135 -5.94 16.43 -15.82
C ALA A 135 -6.14 16.15 -14.33
N ALA A 136 -6.70 17.10 -13.58
CA ALA A 136 -6.99 16.96 -12.16
C ALA A 136 -8.20 16.06 -11.86
N PHE A 137 -9.28 16.17 -12.65
CA PHE A 137 -10.54 15.44 -12.39
C PHE A 137 -10.61 14.06 -13.06
N THR A 138 -9.85 13.82 -14.12
CA THR A 138 -9.91 12.53 -14.83
C THR A 138 -9.18 11.40 -14.10
N THR A 139 -9.89 10.31 -13.89
CA THR A 139 -9.38 9.12 -13.20
C THR A 139 -8.66 8.15 -14.14
N SER A 140 -8.93 8.26 -15.45
CA SER A 140 -8.37 7.39 -16.49
C SER A 140 -7.53 8.18 -17.50
N LEU A 141 -6.35 7.65 -17.83
CA LEU A 141 -5.48 8.21 -18.87
C LEU A 141 -6.18 8.28 -20.23
N LYS A 142 -7.00 7.28 -20.56
CA LYS A 142 -7.74 7.26 -21.84
C LYS A 142 -8.76 8.41 -21.93
N GLN A 143 -9.44 8.72 -20.83
CA GLN A 143 -10.38 9.84 -20.75
C GLN A 143 -9.65 11.19 -20.83
N LEU A 144 -8.51 11.31 -20.16
CA LEU A 144 -7.68 12.50 -20.20
C LEU A 144 -7.21 12.83 -21.61
N ILE A 145 -6.66 11.85 -22.34
CA ILE A 145 -6.20 12.01 -23.71
C ILE A 145 -7.37 12.37 -24.63
N GLY A 146 -8.51 11.68 -24.51
CA GLY A 146 -9.69 11.95 -25.33
C GLY A 146 -10.27 13.34 -25.12
N LEU A 147 -10.41 13.79 -23.86
CA LEU A 147 -10.93 15.13 -23.58
C LEU A 147 -9.94 16.23 -23.99
N SER A 148 -8.64 16.01 -23.80
CA SER A 148 -7.61 16.98 -24.20
C SER A 148 -7.49 17.10 -25.72
N SER A 149 -7.62 15.98 -26.46
CA SER A 149 -7.61 16.02 -27.93
C SER A 149 -8.83 16.72 -28.51
N ILE A 150 -10.03 16.45 -27.96
CA ILE A 150 -11.26 17.16 -28.33
C ILE A 150 -11.10 18.66 -28.08
N LEU A 151 -10.56 19.05 -26.93
CA LEU A 151 -10.35 20.45 -26.59
C LEU A 151 -9.35 21.12 -27.54
N CYS A 152 -8.24 20.46 -27.87
CA CYS A 152 -7.26 20.98 -28.84
C CYS A 152 -7.88 21.13 -30.25
N LEU A 153 -8.71 20.18 -30.68
CA LEU A 153 -9.41 20.25 -31.96
C LEU A 153 -10.44 21.38 -31.98
N ALA A 154 -11.20 21.56 -30.90
CA ALA A 154 -12.16 22.65 -30.77
C ALA A 154 -11.46 24.02 -30.84
N TYR A 155 -10.34 24.19 -30.11
CA TYR A 155 -9.55 25.40 -30.16
C TYR A 155 -8.97 25.67 -31.56
N GLY A 156 -8.44 24.64 -32.21
CA GLY A 156 -7.95 24.73 -33.60
C GLY A 156 -9.05 25.13 -34.58
N GLY A 157 -10.28 24.64 -34.40
CA GLY A 157 -11.44 25.01 -35.21
C GLY A 157 -11.86 26.46 -35.04
N ILE A 158 -11.88 26.96 -33.80
CA ILE A 158 -12.15 28.39 -33.50
C ILE A 158 -11.11 29.27 -34.20
N LEU A 159 -9.83 28.91 -34.07
CA LEU A 159 -8.72 29.64 -34.65
C LEU A 159 -8.74 29.63 -36.19
N TYR A 160 -9.14 28.50 -36.80
CA TYR A 160 -9.34 28.42 -38.25
C TYR A 160 -10.45 29.38 -38.74
N PHE A 161 -11.56 29.43 -38.01
CA PHE A 161 -12.67 30.33 -38.36
C PHE A 161 -12.26 31.81 -38.24
N GLU A 162 -11.50 32.15 -37.20
CA GLU A 162 -11.00 33.50 -36.95
C GLU A 162 -10.04 33.97 -38.06
N ILE A 163 -9.09 33.11 -38.49
CA ILE A 163 -8.17 33.40 -39.61
C ILE A 163 -8.95 33.61 -40.92
N ASN A 164 -9.97 32.79 -41.17
CA ASN A 164 -10.77 32.89 -42.38
C ASN A 164 -11.59 34.19 -42.45
N GLN A 165 -11.90 34.79 -41.30
CA GLN A 165 -12.65 36.04 -41.21
C GLN A 165 -11.74 37.29 -41.23
N SER A 166 -10.56 37.21 -40.59
CA SER A 166 -9.60 38.33 -40.52
C SER A 166 -8.68 38.45 -41.74
N GLY A 167 -8.43 37.34 -42.46
CA GLY A 167 -7.59 37.32 -43.67
C GLY A 167 -6.10 37.54 -43.43
N SER A 168 -5.67 37.77 -42.19
CA SER A 168 -4.28 37.91 -41.78
C SER A 168 -3.87 36.77 -40.85
N VAL A 169 -2.81 36.06 -41.22
CA VAL A 169 -2.21 35.02 -40.38
C VAL A 169 -1.17 35.71 -39.48
N ASP A 170 -1.52 36.02 -38.24
CA ASP A 170 -0.50 36.43 -37.27
C ASP A 170 0.33 35.22 -36.84
N GLU A 171 1.65 35.36 -36.92
CA GLU A 171 2.66 34.34 -36.56
C GLU A 171 2.44 33.80 -35.13
N SER A 172 1.83 34.62 -34.27
CA SER A 172 1.44 34.36 -32.89
C SER A 172 0.40 33.23 -32.72
N HIS A 173 -0.43 32.95 -33.73
CA HIS A 173 -1.50 31.94 -33.65
C HIS A 173 -0.98 30.52 -33.95
N LEU A 174 0.00 30.38 -34.84
CA LEU A 174 0.56 29.10 -35.29
C LEU A 174 1.27 28.35 -34.15
N LEU A 175 1.79 29.08 -33.16
CA LEU A 175 2.53 28.51 -32.03
C LEU A 175 1.63 28.01 -30.90
N ARG A 176 0.36 28.40 -30.89
CA ARG A 176 -0.59 28.02 -29.83
C ARG A 176 -0.93 26.52 -29.86
N ILE A 177 -1.02 25.94 -31.06
CA ILE A 177 -1.34 24.52 -31.24
C ILE A 177 -0.23 23.62 -30.66
N PRO A 178 1.06 23.82 -30.99
CA PRO A 178 2.15 23.12 -30.32
C PRO A 178 2.15 23.31 -28.80
N VAL A 179 1.96 24.52 -28.29
CA VAL A 179 1.93 24.80 -26.84
C VAL A 179 0.84 23.99 -26.14
N LEU A 180 -0.39 23.98 -26.67
CA LEU A 180 -1.49 23.24 -26.08
C LEU A 180 -1.26 21.72 -26.13
N LEU A 181 -0.72 21.20 -27.24
CA LEU A 181 -0.40 19.79 -27.39
C LEU A 181 0.69 19.35 -26.41
N THR A 182 1.76 20.15 -26.28
CA THR A 182 2.87 19.87 -25.36
C THR A 182 2.41 19.91 -23.90
N MET A 183 1.57 20.88 -23.53
CA MET A 183 0.97 20.96 -22.19
C MET A 183 0.04 19.79 -21.90
N ALA A 184 -0.84 19.43 -22.85
CA ALA A 184 -1.72 18.27 -22.69
C ALA A 184 -0.92 16.98 -22.49
N ALA A 185 0.17 16.78 -23.25
CA ALA A 185 1.07 15.65 -23.08
C ALA A 185 1.78 15.68 -21.71
N PHE A 186 2.27 16.84 -21.28
CA PHE A 186 2.93 17.04 -20.00
C PHE A 186 2.03 16.68 -18.81
N TYR A 187 0.88 17.33 -18.70
CA TYR A 187 -0.08 17.03 -17.63
C TYR A 187 -0.65 15.61 -17.72
N GLY A 188 -0.77 15.07 -18.95
CA GLY A 188 -1.15 13.68 -19.19
C GLY A 188 -0.26 12.66 -18.51
N VAL A 189 1.04 12.75 -18.79
CA VAL A 189 2.08 11.86 -18.24
C VAL A 189 2.25 12.09 -16.74
N PHE A 190 2.23 13.34 -16.28
CA PHE A 190 2.33 13.65 -14.86
C PHE A 190 1.15 13.05 -14.07
N ALA A 191 -0.07 13.25 -14.54
CA ALA A 191 -1.25 12.67 -13.92
C ALA A 191 -1.18 11.14 -13.91
N GLU A 192 -0.61 10.51 -14.95
CA GLU A 192 -0.37 9.06 -14.96
C GLU A 192 0.64 8.62 -13.90
N MET A 193 1.75 9.35 -13.75
CA MET A 193 2.78 9.07 -12.75
C MET A 193 2.19 9.11 -11.33
N VAL A 194 1.42 10.16 -11.02
CA VAL A 194 0.73 10.30 -9.72
C VAL A 194 -0.28 9.18 -9.51
N ARG A 195 -1.06 8.82 -10.54
CA ARG A 195 -2.03 7.71 -10.45
C ARG A 195 -1.36 6.37 -10.20
N LYS A 196 -0.22 6.10 -10.85
CA LYS A 196 0.53 4.85 -10.68
C LYS A 196 1.05 4.70 -9.25
N GLU A 197 1.60 5.78 -8.69
CA GLU A 197 2.07 5.80 -7.31
C GLU A 197 0.94 5.55 -6.31
N ARG A 198 -0.23 6.20 -6.51
CA ARG A 198 -1.42 5.98 -5.67
C ARG A 198 -1.92 4.54 -5.75
N ARG A 199 -1.94 3.92 -6.93
CA ARG A 199 -2.36 2.51 -7.10
C ARG A 199 -1.44 1.54 -6.37
N GLN A 200 -0.12 1.77 -6.42
CA GLN A 200 0.84 0.93 -5.69
C GLN A 200 0.64 1.04 -4.17
N LYS A 201 0.45 2.25 -3.65
CA LYS A 201 0.17 2.46 -2.23
C LYS A 201 -1.16 1.84 -1.79
N ALA A 202 -2.22 1.95 -2.58
CA ALA A 202 -3.51 1.33 -2.29
C ALA A 202 -3.38 -0.20 -2.20
N GLY A 203 -2.73 -0.84 -3.16
CA GLY A 203 -2.51 -2.29 -3.14
C GLY A 203 -1.67 -2.76 -1.94
N LEU A 204 -0.70 -1.97 -1.50
CA LEU A 204 0.08 -2.27 -0.29
C LEU A 204 -0.78 -2.17 0.98
N ILE A 205 -1.64 -1.15 1.08
CA ILE A 205 -2.55 -0.98 2.21
C ILE A 205 -3.54 -2.16 2.27
N ASP A 206 -4.11 -2.56 1.14
CA ASP A 206 -5.01 -3.70 1.05
C ASP A 206 -4.30 -5.01 1.49
N HIS A 207 -3.04 -5.20 1.08
CA HIS A 207 -2.25 -6.37 1.48
C HIS A 207 -1.96 -6.38 2.98
N ILE A 208 -1.60 -5.24 3.57
CA ILE A 208 -1.38 -5.10 5.02
C ILE A 208 -2.67 -5.37 5.79
N ALA A 209 -3.81 -4.87 5.31
CA ALA A 209 -5.11 -5.11 5.93
C ALA A 209 -5.45 -6.60 5.95
N ALA A 210 -5.22 -7.31 4.83
CA ALA A 210 -5.44 -8.75 4.74
C ALA A 210 -4.52 -9.54 5.70
N LEU A 211 -3.24 -9.15 5.82
CA LEU A 211 -2.30 -9.79 6.77
C LEU A 211 -2.75 -9.62 8.21
N LYS A 212 -3.22 -8.42 8.58
CA LYS A 212 -3.74 -8.14 9.93
C LYS A 212 -4.95 -8.99 10.27
N GLN A 213 -5.90 -9.13 9.33
CA GLN A 213 -7.08 -9.98 9.53
C GLN A 213 -6.71 -11.45 9.76
N ALA A 214 -5.73 -11.96 8.99
CA ALA A 214 -5.24 -13.33 9.17
C ALA A 214 -4.52 -13.54 10.51
N GLU A 215 -3.82 -12.52 11.02
CA GLU A 215 -3.19 -12.55 12.34
C GLU A 215 -4.24 -12.59 13.46
N GLU A 216 -5.25 -11.72 13.40
CA GLU A 216 -6.37 -11.70 14.37
C GLU A 216 -7.15 -13.02 14.38
N GLU A 217 -7.42 -13.60 13.21
CA GLU A 217 -8.07 -14.90 13.10
C GLU A 217 -7.22 -16.02 13.73
N ARG A 218 -5.91 -16.00 13.49
CA ARG A 218 -4.98 -16.95 14.10
C ARG A 218 -4.96 -16.82 15.63
N GLU A 219 -4.93 -15.60 16.16
CA GLU A 219 -4.98 -15.37 17.61
C GLU A 219 -6.29 -15.88 18.22
N LYS A 220 -7.43 -15.64 17.55
CA LYS A 220 -8.73 -16.15 17.98
C LYS A 220 -8.75 -17.68 18.03
N LEU A 221 -8.22 -18.34 17.01
CA LEU A 221 -8.11 -19.81 16.97
C LEU A 221 -7.20 -20.33 18.08
N ILE A 222 -6.05 -19.67 18.33
CA ILE A 222 -5.16 -20.03 19.46
C ILE A 222 -5.91 -19.92 20.78
N ARG A 223 -6.72 -18.87 20.98
CA ARG A 223 -7.51 -18.69 22.20
C ARG A 223 -8.54 -19.80 22.37
N GLN A 224 -9.29 -20.12 21.32
CA GLN A 224 -10.27 -21.22 21.33
C GLN A 224 -9.61 -22.57 21.62
N LEU A 225 -8.45 -22.85 21.02
CA LEU A 225 -7.68 -24.06 21.29
C LEU A 225 -7.24 -24.12 22.76
N ARG A 226 -6.75 -23.02 23.34
CA ARG A 226 -6.39 -22.96 24.76
C ARG A 226 -7.58 -23.16 25.68
N GLU A 227 -8.73 -22.56 25.38
CA GLU A 227 -9.97 -22.72 26.12
C GLU A 227 -10.47 -24.18 26.08
N ALA A 228 -10.45 -24.81 24.90
CA ALA A 228 -10.81 -26.22 24.74
C ALA A 228 -9.84 -27.16 25.47
N LEU A 229 -8.54 -26.88 25.46
CA LEU A 229 -7.56 -27.66 26.22
C LEU A 229 -7.77 -27.49 27.74
N ALA A 230 -8.12 -26.30 28.20
CA ALA A 230 -8.42 -26.05 29.61
C ALA A 230 -9.68 -26.80 30.07
N SER A 231 -10.75 -26.83 29.25
CA SER A 231 -11.96 -27.57 29.58
C SER A 231 -11.71 -29.08 29.65
N ILE A 232 -10.95 -29.65 28.71
CA ILE A 232 -10.55 -31.07 28.76
C ILE A 232 -9.80 -31.38 30.07
N LYS A 233 -8.85 -30.52 30.50
CA LYS A 233 -8.14 -30.72 31.77
C LYS A 233 -9.07 -30.73 32.99
N THR A 234 -10.12 -29.91 33.00
CA THR A 234 -11.12 -29.94 34.08
C THR A 234 -11.99 -31.20 34.05
N LEU A 235 -12.37 -31.67 32.86
CA LEU A 235 -13.13 -32.90 32.67
C LEU A 235 -12.33 -34.15 33.06
N SER A 236 -11.03 -34.20 32.76
CA SER A 236 -10.13 -35.28 33.20
C SER A 236 -9.87 -35.31 34.71
N GLY A 237 -10.24 -34.25 35.44
CA GLY A 237 -10.14 -34.22 36.92
C GLY A 237 -11.32 -34.90 37.64
N LEU A 238 -12.37 -35.30 36.92
CA LEU A 238 -13.52 -35.98 37.49
C LEU A 238 -13.26 -37.48 37.58
N LEU A 239 -12.82 -37.94 38.75
CA LEU A 239 -12.61 -39.36 39.03
C LEU A 239 -13.94 -40.04 39.38
N PRO A 240 -14.42 -41.00 38.58
CA PRO A 240 -15.66 -41.72 38.88
C PRO A 240 -15.45 -42.60 40.12
N ILE A 241 -16.08 -42.22 41.24
CA ILE A 241 -16.06 -42.97 42.51
C ILE A 241 -17.35 -43.76 42.67
N CYS A 242 -17.23 -45.03 43.07
CA CYS A 242 -18.38 -45.84 43.46
C CYS A 242 -18.99 -45.31 44.76
N TYR A 243 -20.28 -44.99 44.76
CA TYR A 243 -20.96 -44.46 45.95
C TYR A 243 -20.89 -45.44 47.15
N SER A 244 -20.97 -46.74 46.87
CA SER A 244 -21.05 -47.81 47.88
C SER A 244 -19.68 -48.18 48.47
N CYS A 245 -18.70 -48.55 47.63
CA CYS A 245 -17.39 -49.05 48.07
C CYS A 245 -16.26 -48.02 48.00
N LYS A 246 -16.51 -46.80 47.52
CA LYS A 246 -15.53 -45.69 47.37
C LYS A 246 -14.31 -45.96 46.47
N GLN A 247 -14.31 -47.04 45.70
CA GLN A 247 -13.29 -47.30 44.68
C GLN A 247 -13.37 -46.28 43.54
N ILE A 248 -12.24 -45.95 42.93
CA ILE A 248 -12.11 -45.08 41.76
C ILE A 248 -12.01 -45.95 40.51
N ARG A 249 -12.74 -45.61 39.45
CA ARG A 249 -12.60 -46.25 38.14
C ARG A 249 -11.57 -45.52 37.28
N ASP A 250 -10.61 -46.27 36.75
CA ASP A 250 -9.55 -45.75 35.89
C ASP A 250 -9.98 -45.61 34.42
N ASP A 251 -9.10 -45.03 33.58
CA ASP A 251 -9.32 -44.82 32.15
C ASP A 251 -9.47 -46.13 31.34
N LYS A 252 -8.98 -47.25 31.88
CA LYS A 252 -9.11 -48.59 31.30
C LYS A 252 -10.42 -49.28 31.73
N GLY A 253 -11.14 -48.67 32.67
CA GLY A 253 -12.43 -49.10 33.18
C GLY A 253 -12.36 -50.03 34.40
N TYR A 254 -11.19 -50.26 35.00
CA TYR A 254 -11.02 -51.07 36.21
C TYR A 254 -11.26 -50.26 37.48
N TRP A 255 -11.69 -50.93 38.55
CA TRP A 255 -11.93 -50.32 39.85
C TRP A 255 -10.75 -50.54 40.79
N ASN A 256 -10.20 -49.44 41.30
CA ASN A 256 -9.05 -49.42 42.21
C ASN A 256 -9.44 -48.82 43.56
N GLN A 257 -8.79 -49.26 44.64
CA GLN A 257 -8.90 -48.60 45.95
C GLN A 257 -8.36 -47.18 45.85
N ILE A 258 -9.00 -46.24 46.56
CA ILE A 258 -8.68 -44.80 46.47
C ILE A 258 -7.21 -44.53 46.83
N ASP A 259 -6.69 -45.16 47.89
CA ASP A 259 -5.31 -44.99 48.35
C ASP A 259 -4.27 -45.56 47.38
N THR A 260 -4.63 -46.59 46.63
CA THR A 260 -3.78 -47.16 45.58
C THR A 260 -3.78 -46.24 44.37
N TYR A 261 -4.97 -45.83 43.92
CA TYR A 261 -5.13 -44.98 42.76
C TYR A 261 -4.41 -43.63 42.92
N VAL A 262 -4.60 -42.93 44.04
CA VAL A 262 -3.98 -41.63 44.29
C VAL A 262 -2.45 -41.75 44.39
N ARG A 263 -1.94 -42.79 45.04
CA ARG A 263 -0.49 -43.03 45.16
C ARG A 263 0.17 -43.33 43.82
N ASP A 264 -0.50 -44.07 42.94
CA ASP A 264 0.03 -44.43 41.62
C ASP A 264 -0.03 -43.26 40.62
N HIS A 265 -0.90 -42.28 40.85
CA HIS A 265 -1.16 -41.16 39.93
C HIS A 265 -0.73 -39.79 40.47
N THR A 266 -0.16 -39.71 41.67
CA THR A 266 0.33 -38.48 42.30
C THR A 266 1.60 -38.74 43.12
N GLU A 267 2.28 -37.69 43.57
CA GLU A 267 3.46 -37.79 44.45
C GLU A 267 3.09 -37.93 45.95
N ALA A 268 1.86 -38.34 46.27
CA ALA A 268 1.37 -38.42 47.65
C ALA A 268 1.75 -39.73 48.36
N GLU A 269 2.28 -39.64 49.59
CA GLU A 269 2.47 -40.77 50.50
C GLU A 269 1.39 -40.80 51.58
N PHE A 270 0.84 -41.98 51.87
CA PHE A 270 -0.24 -42.16 52.85
C PHE A 270 0.28 -42.76 54.15
N THR A 271 -0.03 -42.11 55.27
CA THR A 271 0.12 -42.66 56.62
C THR A 271 -1.26 -43.05 57.16
N HIS A 272 -1.37 -44.20 57.83
CA HIS A 272 -2.63 -44.67 58.39
C HIS A 272 -2.82 -44.12 59.80
N GLY A 273 -3.96 -43.49 60.05
CA GLY A 273 -4.37 -42.99 61.37
C GLY A 273 -5.89 -43.13 61.54
N ILE A 274 -6.35 -43.20 62.79
CA ILE A 274 -7.78 -43.28 63.12
C ILE A 274 -8.18 -41.95 63.74
N CYS A 275 -9.19 -41.28 63.19
CA CYS A 275 -9.66 -40.01 63.75
C CYS A 275 -10.39 -40.24 65.09
N PRO A 276 -10.43 -39.25 66.01
CA PRO A 276 -11.03 -39.41 67.34
C PRO A 276 -12.48 -39.94 67.30
N ALA A 277 -13.29 -39.46 66.34
CA ALA A 277 -14.67 -39.92 66.16
C ALA A 277 -14.76 -41.42 65.79
N CYS A 278 -13.83 -41.91 64.98
CA CYS A 278 -13.76 -43.33 64.62
C CYS A 278 -13.24 -44.18 65.78
N VAL A 279 -12.29 -43.66 66.58
CA VAL A 279 -11.81 -44.35 67.79
C VAL A 279 -12.97 -44.58 68.76
N THR A 280 -13.75 -43.54 69.09
CA THR A 280 -14.92 -43.66 69.99
C THR A 280 -15.96 -44.64 69.47
N LYS A 281 -16.10 -44.76 68.14
CA LYS A 281 -17.09 -45.67 67.53
C LYS A 281 -16.61 -47.12 67.48
N LEU A 282 -15.33 -47.35 67.17
CA LEU A 282 -14.74 -48.70 67.01
C LEU A 282 -14.25 -49.28 68.34
N TYR A 283 -13.85 -48.40 69.26
CA TYR A 283 -13.31 -48.72 70.58
C TYR A 283 -13.98 -47.84 71.64
N PRO A 284 -15.29 -48.04 71.89
CA PRO A 284 -16.05 -47.21 72.84
C PRO A 284 -15.52 -47.28 74.28
N ASP A 285 -14.79 -48.34 74.63
CA ASP A 285 -14.19 -48.54 75.96
C ASP A 285 -12.75 -48.01 76.06
N TYR A 286 -12.21 -47.41 75.00
CA TYR A 286 -10.87 -46.83 74.97
C TYR A 286 -10.96 -45.32 75.25
N ASP A 287 -10.50 -44.89 76.42
CA ASP A 287 -10.35 -43.48 76.78
C ASP A 287 -9.00 -42.95 76.24
N PRO A 288 -8.98 -42.02 75.27
CA PRO A 288 -7.74 -41.49 74.72
C PRO A 288 -6.96 -40.55 75.68
N GLY A 289 -7.36 -40.47 76.95
CA GLY A 289 -6.89 -39.51 77.96
C GLY A 289 -5.59 -39.82 78.72
N GLU A 290 -4.83 -40.88 78.41
CA GLU A 290 -3.52 -41.11 79.04
C GLU A 290 -2.46 -41.57 78.03
N SER A 291 -1.74 -40.61 77.45
CA SER A 291 -0.35 -40.84 77.01
C SER A 291 0.48 -39.60 77.33
N SER A 292 1.63 -39.87 77.96
CA SER A 292 2.61 -38.92 78.49
C SER A 292 3.50 -38.32 77.41
#